data_AF-A0A0D2HFC2-F1
#
_entry.id   AF-A0A0D2HFC2-F1
#
_cell.length_a   1.000
_cell.length_b   1.000
_cell.length_c   1.000
_cell.angle_alpha   90.00
_cell.angle_beta   90.00
_cell.angle_gamma   90.00
#
_symmetry.space_group_name_H-M   'P 1'
#
loop_
_entity.id
_entity.type
_entity.pdbx_description
1 polymer ?
#
loop_
_entity_poly.entity_id
_entity_poly.type
_entity_poly.pdbx_seq_one_letter_code
_entity_poly.pdbx_strand_id
1 'polypeptide(L)'
;MHPFAGKWSEVQVADAKVVIKYQELPDRLLWDTNKVQEYVVSGVTESCMRQKLQAFLWHHSLRLLIRQTHIPESHGDLERQHSCFSICKDIVAAIASYIQCFVCTRPIGYLLTCSLVDCVFHLKQEQIKPSTFAEQVDVQELFKDIKRLLEILALSVGCAQRALNALRCVLVMSSDWDFGVEMNETSNVSESLRSGGHDAFIGRNQGFPAVYSETGITETLDFLGLLPTKDLLTTFDSDKL
;
A
#
# COMPACT_ATOMS: atom_id res chain seq x y z
N MET A 1 18.39 9.24 7.68
CA MET A 1 17.77 10.16 8.66
C MET A 1 16.29 9.85 8.58
N HIS A 2 15.71 9.13 9.54
CA HIS A 2 14.29 8.75 9.44
C HIS A 2 13.44 10.04 9.38
N PRO A 3 12.65 10.25 8.32
CA PRO A 3 12.02 11.55 8.04
C PRO A 3 10.94 11.95 9.06
N PHE A 4 10.50 11.02 9.89
CA PHE A 4 9.55 11.25 10.98
C PHE A 4 10.16 10.66 12.25
N ALA A 5 10.23 11.44 13.33
CA ALA A 5 10.92 11.11 14.58
C ALA A 5 10.18 10.04 15.42
N GLY A 6 9.54 9.07 14.76
CA GLY A 6 8.71 8.04 15.38
C GLY A 6 7.43 8.58 16.03
N LYS A 7 7.04 9.84 15.76
CA LYS A 7 5.84 10.47 16.33
C LYS A 7 4.69 10.42 15.33
N TRP A 8 3.55 9.87 15.76
CA TRP A 8 2.35 9.78 14.93
C TRP A 8 1.82 11.16 14.50
N SER A 9 1.94 12.18 15.34
CA SER A 9 1.52 13.55 15.00
C SER A 9 2.27 14.13 13.80
N GLU A 10 3.55 13.81 13.62
CA GLU A 10 4.33 14.26 12.46
C GLU A 10 3.84 13.59 11.17
N VAL A 11 3.51 12.30 11.25
CA VAL A 11 2.90 11.53 10.15
C VAL A 11 1.53 12.11 9.79
N GLN A 12 0.69 12.46 10.78
CA GLN A 12 -0.60 13.09 10.55
C GLN A 12 -0.47 14.46 9.89
N VAL A 13 0.49 15.28 10.31
CA VAL A 13 0.74 16.60 9.69
C VAL A 13 1.20 16.44 8.24
N ALA A 14 2.12 15.50 7.97
CA ALA A 14 2.57 15.22 6.61
C ALA A 14 1.42 14.70 5.73
N ASP A 15 0.58 13.80 6.25
CA ASP A 15 -0.61 13.33 5.55
C ASP A 15 -1.60 14.46 5.25
N ALA A 16 -1.91 15.29 6.24
CA ALA A 16 -2.84 16.40 6.11
C ALA A 16 -2.39 17.37 5.01
N LYS A 17 -1.08 17.66 4.93
CA LYS A 17 -0.52 18.47 3.84
C LYS A 17 -0.75 17.83 2.47
N VAL A 18 -0.57 16.51 2.33
CA VAL A 18 -0.83 15.79 1.08
C VAL A 18 -2.31 15.86 0.70
N VAL A 19 -3.22 15.66 1.66
CA VAL A 19 -4.67 15.73 1.42
C VAL A 19 -5.10 17.13 1.00
N ILE A 20 -4.62 18.18 1.67
CA ILE A 20 -4.90 19.58 1.32
C ILE A 20 -4.40 19.87 -0.10
N LYS A 21 -3.17 19.48 -0.43
CA LYS A 21 -2.60 19.69 -1.76
C LYS A 21 -3.38 18.96 -2.86
N TYR A 22 -3.91 17.77 -2.58
CA TYR A 22 -4.79 17.06 -3.51
C TYR A 22 -6.10 17.83 -3.74
N GLN A 23 -6.71 18.37 -2.68
CA GLN A 23 -7.95 19.14 -2.78
C GLN A 23 -7.79 20.48 -3.51
N GLU A 24 -6.59 21.05 -3.51
CA GLU A 24 -6.24 22.26 -4.27
C GLU A 24 -6.03 22.01 -5.77
N LEU A 25 -6.01 20.75 -6.22
CA LEU A 25 -5.87 20.45 -7.65
C LEU A 25 -7.08 20.94 -8.45
N PRO A 26 -6.88 21.32 -9.73
CA PRO A 26 -8.00 21.61 -10.62
C PRO A 26 -8.98 20.44 -10.72
N ASP A 27 -10.29 20.73 -10.76
CA ASP A 27 -11.38 19.72 -10.83
C ASP A 27 -11.18 18.66 -11.92
N ARG A 28 -10.54 19.04 -13.04
CA ARG A 28 -10.20 18.12 -14.13
C ARG A 28 -9.24 16.99 -13.73
N LEU A 29 -8.54 17.10 -12.60
CA LEU A 29 -7.63 16.09 -12.05
C LEU A 29 -8.19 15.38 -10.81
N LEU A 30 -9.26 15.90 -10.21
CA LEU A 30 -9.90 15.25 -9.06
C LEU A 30 -10.62 13.98 -9.50
N TRP A 31 -10.30 12.88 -8.85
CA TRP A 31 -10.97 11.60 -9.01
C TRP A 31 -12.14 11.46 -8.03
N ASP A 32 -13.26 10.93 -8.52
CA ASP A 32 -14.42 10.54 -7.73
C ASP A 32 -14.90 9.17 -8.22
N THR A 33 -14.66 8.13 -7.43
CA THR A 33 -14.97 6.74 -7.77
C THR A 33 -16.46 6.53 -8.06
N ASN A 34 -17.35 7.31 -7.41
CA ASN A 34 -18.79 7.17 -7.57
C ASN A 34 -19.31 7.84 -8.85
N LYS A 35 -18.52 8.73 -9.46
CA LYS A 35 -18.90 9.48 -10.67
C LYS A 35 -18.26 8.95 -11.95
N VAL A 36 -17.46 7.88 -11.88
CA VAL A 36 -16.77 7.34 -13.07
C VAL A 36 -17.76 7.04 -14.21
N GLN A 37 -18.88 6.39 -13.90
CA GLN A 37 -19.90 6.07 -14.89
C GLN A 37 -20.56 7.33 -15.48
N GLU A 38 -20.84 8.33 -14.66
CA GLU A 38 -21.39 9.62 -15.09
C GLU A 38 -20.43 10.33 -16.04
N TYR A 39 -19.14 10.36 -15.71
CA TYR A 39 -18.11 10.95 -16.57
C TYR A 39 -18.05 10.25 -17.93
N VAL A 40 -18.11 8.92 -17.95
CA VAL A 40 -18.15 8.14 -19.20
C VAL A 40 -19.38 8.49 -20.04
N VAL A 41 -20.57 8.57 -19.42
CA VAL A 41 -21.83 8.94 -20.12
C VAL A 41 -21.78 10.38 -20.64
N SER A 42 -21.16 11.30 -19.91
CA SER A 42 -20.98 12.70 -20.33
C SER A 42 -19.93 12.89 -21.44
N GLY A 43 -19.28 11.81 -21.90
CA GLY A 43 -18.31 11.84 -22.98
C GLY A 43 -16.90 12.25 -22.57
N VAL A 44 -16.56 12.20 -21.28
CA VAL A 44 -15.18 12.41 -20.82
C VAL A 44 -14.29 11.33 -21.42
N THR A 45 -13.21 11.75 -22.07
CA THR A 45 -12.31 10.81 -22.74
C THR A 45 -11.56 9.94 -21.73
N GLU A 46 -11.22 8.71 -22.15
CA GLU A 46 -10.37 7.81 -21.38
C GLU A 46 -9.06 8.49 -20.95
N SER A 47 -8.45 9.30 -21.82
CA SER A 47 -7.21 10.01 -21.51
C SER A 47 -7.34 10.98 -20.34
N CYS A 48 -8.48 11.67 -20.22
CA CYS A 48 -8.78 12.56 -19.12
C CYS A 48 -9.04 11.78 -17.83
N MET A 49 -9.79 10.67 -17.91
CA MET A 49 -10.03 9.80 -16.76
C MET A 49 -8.74 9.16 -16.25
N ARG A 50 -7.83 8.77 -17.16
CA ARG A 50 -6.51 8.26 -16.82
C ARG A 50 -5.70 9.29 -16.04
N GLN A 51 -5.71 10.56 -16.45
CA GLN A 51 -5.00 11.63 -15.73
C GLN A 51 -5.57 11.85 -14.32
N LYS A 52 -6.90 11.85 -14.17
CA LYS A 52 -7.57 11.90 -12.86
C LYS A 52 -7.13 10.75 -11.96
N LEU A 53 -7.14 9.52 -12.49
CA LEU A 53 -6.72 8.34 -11.75
C LEU A 53 -5.23 8.39 -11.38
N GLN A 54 -4.36 8.83 -12.28
CA GLN A 54 -2.92 8.98 -12.00
C GLN A 54 -2.67 9.94 -10.84
N ALA A 55 -3.31 11.11 -10.86
CA ALA A 55 -3.21 12.07 -9.77
C ALA A 55 -3.70 11.45 -8.45
N PHE A 56 -4.87 10.82 -8.46
CA PHE A 56 -5.42 10.15 -7.28
C PHE A 56 -4.49 9.08 -6.71
N LEU A 57 -3.96 8.19 -7.56
CA LEU A 57 -3.09 7.10 -7.13
C LEU A 57 -1.77 7.62 -6.58
N TRP A 58 -1.14 8.61 -7.21
CA TRP A 58 0.09 9.21 -6.67
C TRP A 58 -0.10 9.80 -5.28
N HIS A 59 -1.21 10.51 -5.04
CA HIS A 59 -1.48 11.06 -3.71
C HIS A 59 -1.71 9.94 -2.70
N HIS A 60 -2.50 8.91 -3.03
CA HIS A 60 -2.75 7.82 -2.09
C HIS A 60 -1.51 6.95 -1.83
N SER A 61 -0.69 6.67 -2.84
CA SER A 61 0.59 6.00 -2.67
C SER A 61 1.54 6.80 -1.76
N LEU A 62 1.58 8.13 -1.90
CA LEU A 62 2.37 8.98 -1.01
C LEU A 62 1.86 8.92 0.43
N ARG A 63 0.54 8.94 0.63
CA ARG A 63 -0.07 8.79 1.96
C ARG A 63 0.27 7.45 2.60
N LEU A 64 0.29 6.37 1.82
CA LEU A 64 0.75 5.06 2.27
C LEU A 64 2.25 5.08 2.62
N LEU A 65 3.09 5.68 1.78
CA LEU A 65 4.54 5.80 1.98
C LEU A 65 4.88 6.54 3.28
N ILE A 66 4.23 7.68 3.55
CA ILE A 66 4.40 8.44 4.81
C ILE A 66 4.08 7.55 6.02
N ARG A 67 3.11 6.65 5.89
CA ARG A 67 2.69 5.70 6.94
C ARG A 67 3.49 4.40 6.97
N GLN A 68 4.53 4.24 6.15
CA GLN A 68 5.40 3.06 6.25
C GLN A 68 6.33 3.12 7.45
N THR A 69 6.56 4.30 8.03
CA THR A 69 7.44 4.44 9.19
C THR A 69 6.82 3.80 10.43
N HIS A 70 7.62 2.98 11.13
CA HIS A 70 7.18 2.29 12.32
C HIS A 70 6.83 3.24 13.47
N ILE A 71 5.67 2.96 14.04
CA ILE A 71 4.97 3.46 15.23
C ILE A 71 5.45 2.93 16.60
N PRO A 72 6.38 3.50 17.37
CA PRO A 72 6.72 2.88 18.67
C PRO A 72 5.54 2.91 19.66
N GLU A 73 4.66 3.89 19.52
CA GLU A 73 3.46 4.07 20.34
C GLU A 73 2.30 3.18 19.85
N SER A 74 1.76 2.34 20.75
CA SER A 74 0.73 1.35 20.42
C SER A 74 -0.56 1.95 19.87
N HIS A 75 -0.98 3.13 20.37
CA HIS A 75 -2.19 3.80 19.88
C HIS A 75 -2.01 4.38 18.47
N GLY A 76 -0.87 5.03 18.20
CA GLY A 76 -0.55 5.57 16.88
C GLY A 76 -0.40 4.47 15.83
N ASP A 77 0.06 3.29 16.24
CA ASP A 77 0.15 2.09 15.38
C ASP A 77 -1.24 1.66 14.87
N LEU A 78 -2.24 1.57 15.77
CA LEU A 78 -3.61 1.17 15.42
C LEU A 78 -4.32 2.16 14.48
N GLU A 79 -4.18 3.47 14.74
CA GLU A 79 -4.77 4.48 13.86
C GLU A 79 -4.13 4.49 12.47
N ARG A 80 -2.81 4.30 12.43
CA ARG A 80 -2.07 4.16 11.17
C ARG A 80 -2.55 2.96 10.37
N GLN A 81 -2.66 1.81 11.03
CA GLN A 81 -3.16 0.56 10.47
C GLN A 81 -4.55 0.73 9.84
N HIS A 82 -5.50 1.25 10.63
CA HIS A 82 -6.86 1.54 10.15
C HIS A 82 -6.88 2.50 8.96
N SER A 83 -6.09 3.58 9.02
CA SER A 83 -6.00 4.55 7.93
C SER A 83 -5.39 3.94 6.66
N CYS A 84 -4.35 3.11 6.78
CA CYS A 84 -3.75 2.38 5.65
C CYS A 84 -4.78 1.45 4.99
N PHE A 85 -5.55 0.72 5.80
CA PHE A 85 -6.60 -0.16 5.31
C PHE A 85 -7.65 0.59 4.49
N SER A 86 -8.16 1.71 5.01
CA SER A 86 -9.11 2.57 4.29
C SER A 86 -8.53 3.07 2.96
N ILE A 87 -7.28 3.53 2.96
CA ILE A 87 -6.60 3.99 1.74
C ILE A 87 -6.48 2.85 0.72
N CYS A 88 -6.16 1.63 1.16
CA CYS A 88 -6.09 0.48 0.28
C CYS A 88 -7.45 0.17 -0.36
N LYS A 89 -8.55 0.25 0.40
CA LYS A 89 -9.92 0.11 -0.14
C LYS A 89 -10.20 1.14 -1.21
N ASP A 90 -9.87 2.41 -0.97
CA ASP A 90 -10.09 3.50 -1.91
C ASP A 90 -9.30 3.32 -3.21
N ILE A 91 -8.03 2.90 -3.11
CA ILE A 91 -7.18 2.58 -4.27
C ILE A 91 -7.79 1.44 -5.08
N VAL A 92 -8.14 0.32 -4.44
CA VAL A 92 -8.67 -0.86 -5.13
C VAL A 92 -9.99 -0.53 -5.83
N ALA A 93 -10.89 0.19 -5.15
CA ALA A 93 -12.17 0.62 -5.73
C ALA A 93 -11.95 1.56 -6.93
N ALA A 94 -11.04 2.53 -6.83
CA ALA A 94 -10.74 3.45 -7.93
C ALA A 94 -10.19 2.71 -9.16
N ILE A 95 -9.26 1.76 -8.96
CA ILE A 95 -8.69 0.95 -10.03
C ILE A 95 -9.77 0.06 -10.67
N ALA A 96 -10.60 -0.60 -9.85
CA ALA A 96 -11.69 -1.45 -10.33
C ALA A 96 -12.67 -0.66 -11.21
N SER A 97 -13.14 0.50 -10.74
CA SER A 97 -14.06 1.35 -11.50
C SER A 97 -13.47 1.80 -12.84
N TYR A 98 -12.18 2.13 -12.89
CA TYR A 98 -11.51 2.50 -14.13
C TYR A 98 -11.39 1.32 -15.10
N ILE A 99 -10.94 0.16 -14.65
CA ILE A 99 -10.79 -1.04 -15.49
C ILE A 99 -12.15 -1.53 -16.01
N GLN A 100 -13.22 -1.36 -15.24
CA GLN A 100 -14.57 -1.71 -15.67
C GLN A 100 -15.05 -0.84 -16.85
N CYS A 101 -14.65 0.44 -16.89
CA CYS A 101 -15.08 1.38 -17.92
C CYS A 101 -14.14 1.45 -19.13
N PHE A 102 -12.85 1.13 -18.93
CA PHE A 102 -11.82 1.34 -19.94
C PHE A 102 -10.96 0.08 -20.15
N VAL A 103 -11.01 -0.46 -21.36
CA VAL A 103 -10.29 -1.71 -21.73
C VAL A 103 -8.78 -1.46 -21.93
N CYS A 104 -8.38 -0.24 -22.30
CA CYS A 104 -6.99 0.10 -22.60
C CYS A 104 -6.20 0.46 -21.34
N THR A 105 -5.69 -0.53 -20.63
CA THR A 105 -4.92 -0.32 -19.38
C THR A 105 -3.41 -0.15 -19.59
N ARG A 106 -2.87 -0.52 -20.76
CA ARG A 106 -1.42 -0.53 -21.04
C ARG A 106 -0.69 0.78 -20.71
N PRO A 107 -1.22 1.99 -21.03
CA PRO A 107 -0.52 3.25 -20.76
C PRO A 107 -0.33 3.57 -19.28
N ILE A 108 -1.19 3.06 -18.40
CA ILE A 108 -1.13 3.29 -16.94
C ILE A 108 -0.81 2.00 -16.16
N GLY A 109 -0.75 0.86 -16.82
CA GLY A 109 -0.69 -0.46 -16.20
C GLY A 109 0.44 -0.64 -15.21
N TYR A 110 1.60 -0.01 -15.44
CA TYR A 110 2.70 -0.02 -14.46
C TYR A 110 2.31 0.65 -13.14
N LEU A 111 1.71 1.84 -13.19
CA LEU A 111 1.26 2.56 -11.99
C LEU A 111 0.15 1.80 -11.27
N LEU A 112 -0.82 1.25 -12.00
CA LEU A 112 -1.89 0.43 -11.42
C LEU A 112 -1.30 -0.79 -10.70
N THR A 113 -0.35 -1.47 -11.34
CA THR A 113 0.34 -2.62 -10.75
C THR A 113 1.06 -2.24 -9.46
N CYS A 114 1.85 -1.16 -9.47
CA CYS A 114 2.59 -0.72 -8.29
C CYS A 114 1.64 -0.36 -7.13
N SER A 115 0.56 0.37 -7.43
CA SER A 115 -0.44 0.75 -6.42
C SER A 115 -1.08 -0.48 -5.77
N LEU A 116 -1.39 -1.52 -6.54
CA LEU A 116 -1.93 -2.79 -6.01
C LEU A 116 -0.90 -3.55 -5.16
N VAL A 117 0.38 -3.55 -5.57
CA VAL A 117 1.46 -4.16 -4.80
C VAL A 117 1.69 -3.42 -3.47
N ASP A 118 1.63 -2.09 -3.48
CA ASP A 118 1.72 -1.26 -2.27
C ASP A 118 0.56 -1.60 -1.32
N CYS A 119 -0.67 -1.75 -1.83
CA CYS A 119 -1.79 -2.22 -1.01
C CYS A 119 -1.51 -3.58 -0.37
N VAL A 120 -0.99 -4.56 -1.12
CA VAL A 120 -0.65 -5.89 -0.58
C VAL A 120 0.37 -5.79 0.56
N PHE A 121 1.38 -4.93 0.42
CA PHE A 121 2.37 -4.71 1.47
C PHE A 121 1.72 -4.24 2.78
N HIS A 122 0.84 -3.24 2.71
CA HIS A 122 0.15 -2.71 3.89
C HIS A 122 -0.87 -3.69 4.47
N LEU A 123 -1.65 -4.37 3.64
CA LEU A 123 -2.62 -5.37 4.09
C LEU A 123 -1.95 -6.58 4.74
N LYS A 124 -0.74 -6.96 4.30
CA LYS A 124 0.00 -8.05 4.95
C LYS A 124 0.41 -7.69 6.37
N GLN A 125 0.69 -6.42 6.65
CA GLN A 125 0.97 -5.96 8.02
C GLN A 125 -0.28 -6.09 8.90
N GLU A 126 -1.47 -5.72 8.41
CA GLU A 126 -2.74 -5.95 9.11
C GLU A 126 -2.97 -7.44 9.41
N GLN A 127 -2.64 -8.33 8.48
CA GLN A 127 -2.84 -9.76 8.69
C GLN A 127 -1.91 -10.35 9.78
N ILE A 128 -0.67 -9.84 9.89
CA ILE A 128 0.30 -10.32 10.89
C ILE A 128 -0.06 -9.77 12.29
N LYS A 129 -0.55 -8.53 12.35
CA LYS A 129 -1.00 -7.88 13.57
C LYS A 129 -2.41 -7.34 13.37
N PRO A 130 -3.43 -8.19 13.55
CA PRO A 130 -4.82 -7.80 13.34
C PRO A 130 -5.17 -6.61 14.23
N SER A 131 -5.57 -5.52 13.59
CA SER A 131 -6.21 -4.42 14.30
C SER A 131 -7.64 -4.81 14.65
N THR A 132 -8.20 -4.27 15.74
CA THR A 132 -9.61 -4.52 16.13
C THR A 132 -10.63 -3.90 15.18
N PHE A 133 -10.19 -3.20 14.14
CA PHE A 133 -11.02 -2.33 13.29
C PHE A 133 -11.39 -2.95 11.95
N ALA A 134 -10.49 -3.75 11.35
CA ALA A 134 -10.79 -4.43 10.10
C ALA A 134 -11.27 -5.84 10.44
N GLU A 135 -12.50 -6.18 10.05
CA GLU A 135 -12.93 -7.57 10.09
C GLU A 135 -12.00 -8.37 9.18
N GLN A 136 -11.53 -9.52 9.66
CA GLN A 136 -10.64 -10.38 8.88
C GLN A 136 -11.24 -10.72 7.51
N VAL A 137 -12.58 -10.82 7.44
CA VAL A 137 -13.36 -11.00 6.22
C VAL A 137 -13.09 -9.89 5.21
N ASP A 138 -13.20 -8.62 5.60
CA ASP A 138 -12.97 -7.47 4.71
C ASP A 138 -11.54 -7.46 4.14
N VAL A 139 -10.55 -7.83 4.95
CA VAL A 139 -9.16 -7.92 4.50
C VAL A 139 -9.00 -9.02 3.46
N GLN A 140 -9.66 -10.18 3.63
CA GLN A 140 -9.62 -11.26 2.65
C GLN A 140 -10.34 -10.91 1.35
N GLU A 141 -11.48 -10.24 1.44
CA GLU A 141 -12.18 -9.74 0.25
C GLU A 141 -11.30 -8.78 -0.55
N LEU A 142 -10.62 -7.86 0.13
CA LEU A 142 -9.71 -6.92 -0.52
C LEU A 142 -8.51 -7.62 -1.18
N PHE A 143 -7.95 -8.67 -0.58
CA PHE A 143 -6.93 -9.50 -1.24
C PHE A 143 -7.45 -10.21 -2.49
N LYS A 144 -8.69 -10.73 -2.44
CA LYS A 144 -9.34 -11.36 -3.61
C LYS A 144 -9.53 -10.34 -4.74
N ASP A 145 -9.96 -9.12 -4.42
CA ASP A 145 -10.12 -8.04 -5.39
C ASP A 145 -8.78 -7.64 -6.01
N ILE A 146 -7.73 -7.47 -5.19
CA ILE A 146 -6.39 -7.16 -5.70
C ILE A 146 -5.89 -8.26 -6.63
N LYS A 147 -6.05 -9.54 -6.24
CA LYS A 147 -5.66 -10.68 -7.08
C LYS A 147 -6.39 -10.63 -8.43
N ARG A 148 -7.71 -10.43 -8.42
CA ARG A 148 -8.53 -10.33 -9.64
C ARG A 148 -8.08 -9.18 -10.53
N LEU A 149 -7.80 -8.00 -9.97
CA LEU A 149 -7.33 -6.85 -10.74
C LEU A 149 -5.95 -7.10 -11.36
N LEU A 150 -5.03 -7.73 -10.62
CA LEU A 150 -3.72 -8.14 -11.13
C LEU A 150 -3.82 -9.17 -12.24
N GLU A 151 -4.75 -10.14 -12.13
CA GLU A 151 -5.03 -11.12 -13.19
C GLU A 151 -5.53 -10.42 -14.47
N ILE A 152 -6.46 -9.47 -14.36
CA ILE A 152 -6.94 -8.68 -15.52
C ILE A 152 -5.80 -7.88 -16.15
N LEU A 153 -4.98 -7.20 -15.33
CA LEU A 153 -3.84 -6.43 -15.83
C LEU A 153 -2.77 -7.32 -16.48
N ALA A 154 -2.53 -8.51 -15.94
CA ALA A 154 -1.52 -9.45 -16.43
C ALA A 154 -1.77 -9.90 -17.88
N LEU A 155 -3.03 -9.84 -18.36
CA LEU A 155 -3.37 -10.13 -19.75
C LEU A 155 -2.67 -9.20 -20.76
N SER A 156 -2.29 -7.98 -20.35
CA SER A 156 -1.71 -6.97 -21.25
C SER A 156 -0.47 -6.26 -20.70
N VAL A 157 -0.19 -6.39 -19.40
CA VAL A 157 0.86 -5.66 -18.68
C VAL A 157 1.85 -6.66 -18.06
N GLY A 158 3.04 -6.76 -18.63
CA GLY A 158 4.05 -7.74 -18.21
C GLY A 158 4.53 -7.56 -16.75
N CYS A 159 4.52 -6.35 -16.20
CA CYS A 159 4.85 -6.16 -14.78
C CYS A 159 3.76 -6.68 -13.85
N ALA A 160 2.48 -6.60 -14.23
CA ALA A 160 1.38 -7.20 -13.48
C ALA A 160 1.52 -8.72 -13.43
N GLN A 161 1.89 -9.34 -14.55
CA GLN A 161 2.17 -10.79 -14.58
C GLN A 161 3.31 -11.20 -13.64
N ARG A 162 4.40 -10.41 -13.60
CA ARG A 162 5.51 -10.64 -12.67
C ARG A 162 5.09 -10.46 -11.21
N ALA A 163 4.34 -9.39 -10.91
CA ALA A 163 3.83 -9.12 -9.58
C ALA A 163 2.90 -10.25 -9.10
N LEU A 164 1.96 -10.68 -9.94
CA LEU A 164 1.05 -11.78 -9.64
C LEU A 164 1.82 -13.06 -9.32
N ASN A 165 2.87 -13.37 -10.09
CA ASN A 165 3.72 -14.55 -9.84
C ASN A 165 4.51 -14.44 -8.53
N ALA A 166 5.08 -13.27 -8.23
CA ALA A 166 5.83 -13.03 -7.00
C ALA A 166 4.94 -13.06 -5.74
N LEU A 167 3.69 -12.61 -5.86
CA LEU A 167 2.75 -12.49 -4.75
C LEU A 167 1.84 -13.72 -4.58
N ARG A 168 2.02 -14.79 -5.38
CA ARG A 168 1.13 -15.99 -5.34
C ARG A 168 0.90 -16.51 -3.94
N CYS A 169 1.94 -16.70 -3.14
CA CYS A 169 1.80 -17.24 -1.79
C CYS A 169 0.98 -16.31 -0.89
N VAL A 170 1.16 -14.99 -1.01
CA VAL A 170 0.44 -14.01 -0.20
C VAL A 170 -1.04 -13.91 -0.60
N LEU A 171 -1.32 -13.95 -1.91
CA LEU A 171 -2.67 -13.83 -2.48
C LEU A 171 -3.47 -15.16 -2.47
N VAL A 172 -2.83 -16.28 -2.17
CA VAL A 172 -3.49 -17.60 -2.01
C VAL A 172 -3.77 -17.87 -0.54
N MET A 173 -2.85 -17.54 0.38
CA MET A 173 -3.09 -17.71 1.82
C MET A 173 -4.31 -16.92 2.33
N SER A 174 -4.85 -15.98 1.56
CA SER A 174 -6.08 -15.28 1.88
C SER A 174 -7.36 -16.13 1.78
N SER A 175 -7.35 -17.28 1.10
CA SER A 175 -8.53 -18.14 0.96
C SER A 175 -8.67 -19.23 2.03
N ASP A 176 -7.58 -19.59 2.71
CA ASP A 176 -7.50 -20.85 3.47
C ASP A 176 -7.53 -20.66 5.00
N TRP A 177 -7.99 -19.51 5.51
CA TRP A 177 -8.12 -19.26 6.95
C TRP A 177 -9.34 -19.92 7.61
N ASP A 178 -9.95 -20.92 6.97
CA ASP A 178 -10.82 -21.89 7.65
C ASP A 178 -9.95 -22.81 8.52
N PHE A 179 -9.44 -22.30 9.64
CA PHE A 179 -9.00 -23.14 10.75
C PHE A 179 -10.03 -23.05 11.86
N GLY A 180 -10.79 -24.14 11.95
CA GLY A 180 -11.77 -24.39 12.98
C GLY A 180 -11.19 -24.31 14.38
N VAL A 181 -12.06 -23.84 15.27
CA VAL A 181 -11.96 -24.07 16.70
C VAL A 181 -12.05 -25.58 16.94
N GLU A 182 -10.98 -26.18 17.48
CA GLU A 182 -11.12 -27.28 18.44
C GLU A 182 -9.93 -27.29 19.41
N MET A 183 -10.28 -27.08 20.68
CA MET A 183 -9.42 -27.26 21.85
C MET A 183 -9.43 -28.73 22.27
N ASN A 184 -8.31 -29.15 22.90
CA ASN A 184 -8.08 -30.40 23.66
C ASN A 184 -7.93 -31.70 22.84
N GLU A 185 -6.74 -32.31 22.86
CA GLU A 185 -6.41 -33.34 23.85
C GLU A 185 -4.93 -33.79 23.74
N THR A 186 -4.48 -34.40 24.83
CA THR A 186 -3.14 -34.78 25.27
C THR A 186 -2.38 -35.84 24.43
N SER A 187 -1.07 -35.64 24.32
CA SER A 187 0.02 -36.61 24.63
C SER A 187 -0.06 -38.07 24.13
N ASN A 188 0.80 -38.46 23.17
CA ASN A 188 1.98 -39.35 23.38
C ASN A 188 2.50 -40.04 22.10
N VAL A 189 3.80 -39.82 21.86
CA VAL A 189 4.88 -40.79 21.52
C VAL A 189 4.59 -41.92 20.51
N SER A 190 5.30 -41.91 19.37
CA SER A 190 6.40 -42.87 19.10
C SER A 190 7.09 -42.60 17.75
N GLU A 191 8.42 -42.59 17.81
CA GLU A 191 9.39 -42.60 16.72
C GLU A 191 9.22 -43.80 15.77
N SER A 192 9.55 -43.60 14.49
CA SER A 192 10.24 -44.62 13.70
C SER A 192 11.06 -43.99 12.59
N LEU A 193 12.39 -44.04 12.77
CA LEU A 193 13.40 -43.78 11.75
C LEU A 193 13.22 -44.75 10.57
N ARG A 194 13.16 -44.22 9.34
CA ARG A 194 13.88 -44.82 8.21
C ARG A 194 14.53 -43.78 7.30
N SER A 195 15.79 -44.08 7.05
CA SER A 195 16.85 -43.31 6.42
C SER A 195 16.86 -43.42 4.89
N GLY A 196 17.36 -42.38 4.25
CA GLY A 196 17.96 -42.38 2.91
C GLY A 196 17.27 -41.40 1.95
N GLY A 197 17.89 -40.39 1.38
CA GLY A 197 19.27 -39.91 1.36
C GLY A 197 19.36 -38.87 0.21
N HIS A 198 20.10 -37.80 0.44
CA HIS A 198 20.62 -36.84 -0.55
C HIS A 198 19.62 -36.08 -1.46
N ASP A 199 19.36 -34.81 -1.13
CA ASP A 199 20.07 -33.72 -1.82
C ASP A 199 19.96 -32.39 -1.07
N ALA A 200 21.11 -31.72 -0.97
CA ALA A 200 21.31 -30.51 -0.20
C ALA A 200 20.69 -29.29 -0.89
N PHE A 201 19.59 -28.76 -0.35
CA PHE A 201 19.16 -27.40 -0.65
C PHE A 201 19.70 -26.47 0.45
N ILE A 202 20.92 -25.98 0.25
CA ILE A 202 21.49 -24.92 1.08
C ILE A 202 20.54 -23.71 1.02
N GLY A 203 19.94 -23.40 2.17
CA GLY A 203 19.09 -22.25 2.36
C GLY A 203 19.84 -20.95 2.03
N ARG A 204 19.42 -20.29 0.95
CA ARG A 204 19.61 -18.85 0.81
C ARG A 204 18.51 -18.15 1.60
N ASN A 205 18.75 -18.00 2.90
CA ASN A 205 18.27 -16.83 3.63
C ASN A 205 19.01 -15.60 3.08
N GLN A 206 18.58 -15.11 1.91
CA GLN A 206 18.94 -13.76 1.49
C GLN A 206 17.76 -12.88 1.84
N GLY A 207 17.92 -12.16 2.95
CA GLY A 207 17.02 -11.10 3.36
C GLY A 207 16.75 -10.16 2.19
N PHE A 208 15.51 -9.68 2.13
CA PHE A 208 15.12 -8.61 1.25
C PHE A 208 16.15 -7.47 1.35
N PRO A 209 16.79 -7.05 0.25
CA PRO A 209 17.62 -5.86 0.29
C PRO A 209 16.70 -4.69 0.61
N ALA A 210 16.92 -4.09 1.79
CA ALA A 210 16.47 -2.74 2.10
C ALA A 210 17.22 -1.77 1.17
N VAL A 211 16.79 -1.69 -0.09
CA VAL A 211 17.30 -0.74 -1.07
C VAL A 211 16.11 -0.05 -1.73
N TYR A 212 15.29 0.58 -0.90
CA TYR A 212 14.73 1.87 -1.28
C TYR A 212 15.69 2.89 -0.71
N SER A 213 16.45 3.56 -1.57
CA SER A 213 17.36 4.62 -1.14
C SER A 213 16.54 5.67 -0.39
N GLU A 214 16.81 5.88 0.90
CA GLU A 214 16.18 6.94 1.72
C GLU A 214 16.26 8.31 1.04
N THR A 215 17.23 8.53 0.13
CA THR A 215 17.40 9.77 -0.64
C THR A 215 16.21 10.08 -1.54
N GLY A 216 15.62 9.09 -2.23
CA GLY A 216 14.54 9.35 -3.18
C GLY A 216 13.23 9.75 -2.50
N ILE A 217 12.96 9.17 -1.32
CA ILE A 217 11.82 9.54 -0.48
C ILE A 217 12.07 10.93 0.10
N THR A 218 13.28 11.20 0.60
CA THR A 218 13.62 12.51 1.20
C THR A 218 13.52 13.64 0.18
N GLU A 219 14.05 13.47 -1.05
CA GLU A 219 13.95 14.46 -2.13
C GLU A 219 12.50 14.69 -2.57
N THR A 220 11.68 13.63 -2.63
CA THR A 220 10.25 13.75 -2.95
C THR A 220 9.50 14.49 -1.84
N LEU A 221 9.80 14.19 -0.58
CA LEU A 221 9.22 14.89 0.57
C LEU A 221 9.67 16.35 0.65
N ASP A 222 10.92 16.66 0.29
CA ASP A 222 11.47 18.02 0.22
C ASP A 222 10.80 18.83 -0.90
N PHE A 223 10.70 18.26 -2.11
CA PHE A 223 9.99 18.85 -3.24
C PHE A 223 8.52 19.18 -2.90
N LEU A 224 7.89 18.34 -2.07
CA LEU A 224 6.52 18.53 -1.63
C LEU A 224 6.38 19.43 -0.39
N GLY A 225 7.47 19.99 0.14
CA GLY A 225 7.47 20.85 1.34
C GLY A 225 7.02 20.12 2.62
N LEU A 226 7.21 18.80 2.65
CA LEU A 226 6.79 17.93 3.74
C LEU A 226 7.89 17.78 4.80
N LEU A 227 9.14 18.09 4.47
CA LEU A 227 10.22 18.19 5.45
C LEU A 227 10.18 19.55 6.17
N PRO A 228 10.47 19.60 7.48
CA PRO A 228 10.68 20.86 8.17
C PRO A 228 11.87 21.58 7.52
N THR A 229 11.63 22.79 6.99
CA THR A 229 12.68 23.66 6.45
C THR A 229 13.70 23.94 7.55
N LYS A 230 14.99 23.74 7.25
CA LYS A 230 16.10 24.03 8.17
C LYS A 230 16.27 25.54 8.48
N ASP A 231 15.40 26.40 7.95
CA ASP A 231 15.55 27.86 7.97
C ASP A 231 15.03 28.53 9.25
N LEU A 232 14.89 27.81 10.37
CA LEU A 232 14.47 28.40 11.65
C LEU A 232 15.48 28.23 12.80
N LEU A 233 16.74 27.95 12.50
CA LEU A 233 17.80 27.85 13.54
C LEU A 233 19.03 28.73 13.30
N THR A 234 18.94 29.76 12.45
CA THR A 234 19.99 30.79 12.33
C THR A 234 19.39 32.18 12.28
N THR A 235 19.01 32.73 13.43
CA THR A 235 19.02 34.19 13.73
C THR A 235 18.54 34.41 15.16
N PHE A 236 19.30 33.93 16.13
CA PHE A 236 19.36 34.59 17.45
C PHE A 236 20.77 34.37 17.98
N ASP A 237 21.71 35.13 17.40
CA ASP A 237 22.95 35.43 18.08
C ASP A 237 22.89 36.89 18.55
N SER A 238 22.94 37.01 19.87
CA SER A 238 23.56 38.04 20.70
C SER A 238 23.89 39.39 20.06
N ASP A 239 23.27 40.44 20.63
CA ASP A 239 23.88 41.74 21.01
C ASP A 239 22.99 42.93 20.66
N LYS A 240 22.35 43.51 21.68
CA LYS A 240 22.46 44.94 22.05
C LYS A 240 21.56 45.29 23.25
N LEU A 241 22.25 45.67 24.33
CA LEU A 241 21.89 46.62 25.40
C LEU A 241 20.65 46.36 26.27
#